data_AF-A0A6G0W9J0-F1
#
_entry.id   AF-A0A6G0W9J0-F1
#
_cell.length_a   1.000
_cell.length_b   1.000
_cell.length_c   1.000
_cell.angle_alpha   90.00
_cell.angle_beta   90.00
_cell.angle_gamma   90.00
#
_symmetry.space_group_name_H-M   'P 1'
#
loop_
_entity.id
_entity.type
_entity.pdbx_description
1 polymer ?
#
loop_
_entity_poly.entity_id
_entity_poly.type
_entity_poly.pdbx_seq_one_letter_code
_entity_poly.pdbx_strand_id
1 'polypeptide(L)'
;MAEVELWCGEYGKGTTFPVMIALDAKVNALQHAIVQKKSPVNSRFNVDPEDLTLYLAGTKDGDKTTWLADDGNTENVLKGQIDKKYERMFPSCTLEECFGAEFQPGREQIHVLVELPQISAGITSETPVTAQAQQISSIDDDDWTSEWLSEFRKSQIEPQDLPSLGKLAEFTESELQVKIPIQDRLRGQWLAKMDVPNPGLINKLFRIDNEKPCLTLVNDVIRRVVKPVKTGTSEASFIGLWGDLICQVLDFVIDGLSDRDTSRGSSTGLNRPDFIFIVDSVCVFRGEEKAPGFPIENPKQELVTKLDWTYGKVPYLLGYAAVSYHIALCAITCEDDAVSATELGRYDLQSLEGRFQWLLAILNVARLFKSLACLCPDSARGEFRRINRNHGITIYFDHSSVFKLFPEELYQNAKHHVEAVYDVLERHKVPHVDSLVRKTTKENTLVFKPRGEERKPANLVELFQALVNVLEALVKLHAASWMHRDIRWPNVMKRLDANSWFLIDFMDAAKSPQNGSSDFHLTKEEHAPEIFQDNGHHTTAVDVWAVGLLIRKSRIDEWNDKGKERTKFLNDLMQEDPLKRPTAQEALAQLRQLEQAYNQPQCGKGKKRQRRK
;
A
#
# COMPACT_ATOMS: atom_id res chain seq x y z
N MET A 1 38.70 3.33 3.25
CA MET A 1 38.77 2.09 4.05
C MET A 1 37.68 1.18 3.52
N ALA A 2 37.90 -0.14 3.49
CA ALA A 2 36.96 -1.05 2.85
C ALA A 2 35.71 -1.19 3.73
N GLU A 3 34.59 -0.63 3.28
CA GLU A 3 33.28 -0.90 3.88
C GLU A 3 32.80 -2.28 3.44
N VAL A 4 32.19 -3.00 4.39
CA VAL A 4 31.54 -4.29 4.15
C VAL A 4 30.04 -4.15 4.31
N GLU A 5 29.28 -4.94 3.53
CA GLU A 5 27.84 -5.06 3.71
C GLU A 5 27.55 -6.20 4.69
N LEU A 6 27.04 -5.88 5.88
CA LEU A 6 26.60 -6.85 6.86
C LEU A 6 25.08 -7.01 6.81
N TRP A 7 24.62 -8.24 6.66
CA TRP A 7 23.21 -8.58 6.78
C TRP A 7 22.82 -8.83 8.25
N CYS A 8 21.82 -8.09 8.70
CA CYS A 8 21.29 -8.09 10.07
C CYS A 8 19.92 -8.75 10.14
N GLY A 9 19.69 -9.65 11.09
CA GLY A 9 18.37 -10.25 11.39
C GLY A 9 17.75 -9.68 12.66
N GLU A 10 16.55 -9.13 12.58
CA GLU A 10 15.79 -8.59 13.72
C GLU A 10 15.00 -9.68 14.43
N TYR A 11 15.33 -9.92 15.70
CA TYR A 11 14.59 -10.86 16.54
C TYR A 11 13.20 -10.32 16.94
N GLY A 12 12.25 -11.25 17.06
CA GLY A 12 10.83 -11.01 17.34
C GLY A 12 9.97 -10.77 16.10
N LYS A 13 10.43 -9.98 15.11
CA LYS A 13 9.64 -9.69 13.89
C LYS A 13 9.93 -10.66 12.74
N GLY A 14 11.14 -11.20 12.66
CA GLY A 14 11.51 -12.12 11.58
C GLY A 14 12.09 -11.46 10.33
N THR A 15 12.59 -10.22 10.42
CA THR A 15 13.01 -9.45 9.23
C THR A 15 14.53 -9.29 9.11
N THR A 16 15.05 -9.31 7.88
CA THR A 16 16.47 -9.09 7.58
C THR A 16 16.73 -7.77 6.86
N PHE A 17 17.94 -7.23 6.96
CA PHE A 17 18.35 -5.99 6.26
C PHE A 17 19.87 -5.81 6.20
N PRO A 18 20.41 -5.16 5.15
CA PRO A 18 21.84 -4.88 5.07
C PRO A 18 22.22 -3.59 5.81
N VAL A 19 23.46 -3.48 6.29
CA VAL A 19 24.10 -2.28 6.84
C VAL A 19 25.52 -2.17 6.28
N MET A 20 25.89 -1.00 5.76
CA MET A 20 27.26 -0.72 5.32
C MET A 20 28.08 -0.18 6.49
N ILE A 21 29.25 -0.77 6.74
CA ILE A 21 30.14 -0.33 7.82
C ILE A 21 31.60 -0.73 7.55
N ALA A 22 32.56 0.02 8.08
CA ALA A 22 33.97 -0.34 8.02
C ALA A 22 34.30 -1.48 9.00
N LEU A 23 35.14 -2.44 8.61
CA LEU A 23 35.46 -3.61 9.45
C LEU A 23 36.29 -3.26 10.70
N ASP A 24 37.07 -2.18 10.64
CA ASP A 24 37.82 -1.65 11.78
C ASP A 24 36.95 -0.82 12.74
N ALA A 25 35.67 -0.58 12.39
CA ALA A 25 34.73 0.11 13.24
C ALA A 25 34.42 -0.71 14.50
N LYS A 26 34.05 0.00 15.58
CA LYS A 26 33.58 -0.63 16.80
C LYS A 26 32.14 -1.09 16.68
N VAL A 27 31.77 -2.09 17.49
CA VAL A 27 30.39 -2.57 17.60
C VAL A 27 29.42 -1.44 17.96
N ASN A 28 29.84 -0.43 18.73
CA ASN A 28 29.01 0.74 18.99
C ASN A 28 28.66 1.54 17.71
N ALA A 29 29.60 1.71 16.79
CA ALA A 29 29.35 2.34 15.51
C ALA A 29 28.34 1.53 14.67
N LEU A 30 28.39 0.19 14.78
CA LEU A 30 27.39 -0.69 14.16
C LEU A 30 26.00 -0.52 14.78
N GLN A 31 25.89 -0.43 16.10
CA GLN A 31 24.62 -0.13 16.79
C GLN A 31 24.02 1.20 16.28
N HIS A 32 24.84 2.25 16.18
CA HIS A 32 24.44 3.55 15.62
C HIS A 32 23.99 3.43 14.16
N ALA A 33 24.75 2.71 13.32
CA ALA A 33 24.41 2.52 11.91
C ALA A 33 23.08 1.76 11.72
N ILE A 34 22.82 0.75 12.57
CA ILE A 34 21.57 0.00 12.59
C ILE A 34 20.40 0.93 12.97
N VAL A 35 20.50 1.67 14.07
CA VAL A 35 19.46 2.62 14.49
C VAL A 35 19.25 3.72 13.46
N GLN A 36 20.30 4.31 12.91
CA GLN A 36 20.18 5.37 11.90
C GLN A 36 19.48 4.86 10.62
N LYS A 37 19.78 3.62 10.21
CA LYS A 37 19.15 3.01 9.04
C LYS A 37 17.69 2.63 9.29
N LYS A 38 17.36 2.19 10.50
CA LYS A 38 16.04 1.61 10.81
C LYS A 38 15.07 2.53 11.52
N SER A 39 15.52 3.45 12.38
CA SER A 39 14.64 4.37 13.10
C SER A 39 13.73 5.22 12.21
N PRO A 40 14.10 5.63 10.96
CA PRO A 40 13.19 6.39 10.09
C PRO A 40 12.06 5.53 9.48
N VAL A 41 12.21 4.21 9.47
CA VAL A 41 11.29 3.28 8.77
C VAL A 41 10.67 2.22 9.68
N ASN A 42 11.18 2.05 10.91
CA ASN A 42 10.68 1.13 11.91
C ASN A 42 10.85 1.77 13.31
N SER A 43 9.73 2.18 13.91
CA SER A 43 9.69 2.84 15.22
C SER A 43 10.21 1.97 16.36
N ARG A 44 10.33 0.64 16.18
CA ARG A 44 10.98 -0.25 17.15
C ARG A 44 12.47 0.06 17.34
N PHE A 45 13.11 0.63 16.32
CA PHE A 45 14.51 1.08 16.39
C PHE A 45 14.64 2.52 16.90
N ASN A 46 13.56 3.16 17.37
CA ASN A 46 13.64 4.44 18.06
C ASN A 46 14.06 4.23 19.53
N VAL A 47 15.22 3.63 19.69
CA VAL A 47 15.88 3.32 20.97
C VAL A 47 17.23 4.01 20.99
N ASP A 48 17.84 4.16 22.17
CA ASP A 48 19.24 4.54 22.21
C ASP A 48 20.05 3.45 21.49
N PRO A 49 20.93 3.78 20.52
CA PRO A 49 21.82 2.80 19.91
C PRO A 49 22.53 1.91 20.93
N GLU A 50 22.88 2.45 22.10
CA GLU A 50 23.57 1.69 23.15
C GLU A 50 22.68 0.61 23.80
N ASP A 51 21.35 0.72 23.69
CA ASP A 51 20.39 -0.26 24.19
C ASP A 51 20.21 -1.47 23.26
N LEU A 52 20.71 -1.42 22.02
CA LEU A 52 20.69 -2.56 21.11
C LEU A 52 21.63 -3.66 21.60
N THR A 53 21.15 -4.89 21.72
CA THR A 53 22.06 -6.03 21.95
C THR A 53 22.30 -6.77 20.64
N LEU A 54 23.57 -6.86 20.22
CA LEU A 54 23.98 -7.49 18.97
C LEU A 54 24.63 -8.86 19.24
N TYR A 55 24.39 -9.82 18.36
CA TYR A 55 24.99 -11.16 18.41
C TYR A 55 25.58 -11.55 17.06
N LEU A 56 26.64 -12.37 17.08
CA LEU A 56 27.18 -13.01 15.89
C LEU A 56 26.22 -14.11 15.43
N ALA A 57 25.77 -14.03 14.18
CA ALA A 57 24.91 -15.04 13.57
C ALA A 57 25.67 -16.31 13.16
N GLY A 58 26.99 -16.33 13.32
CA GLY A 58 27.86 -17.47 13.05
C GLY A 58 28.14 -18.28 14.30
N THR A 59 27.98 -19.60 14.22
CA THR A 59 28.39 -20.53 15.29
C THR A 59 29.73 -21.16 14.93
N LYS A 60 30.65 -21.20 15.90
CA LYS A 60 31.97 -21.83 15.74
C LYS A 60 31.90 -23.32 16.10
N ASP A 61 32.45 -24.16 15.23
CA ASP A 61 32.73 -25.57 15.49
C ASP A 61 34.20 -25.83 15.12
N GLY A 62 35.07 -25.80 16.12
CA GLY A 62 36.53 -25.73 15.92
C GLY A 62 36.94 -24.46 15.17
N ASP A 63 37.73 -24.61 14.10
CA ASP A 63 38.18 -23.51 13.24
C ASP A 63 37.14 -23.09 12.18
N LYS A 64 35.99 -23.78 12.10
CA LYS A 64 34.97 -23.52 11.09
C LYS A 64 33.83 -22.69 11.67
N THR A 65 33.54 -21.54 11.05
CA THR A 65 32.35 -20.74 11.35
C THR A 65 31.24 -21.08 10.36
N THR A 66 30.06 -21.41 10.88
CA THR A 66 28.85 -21.62 10.07
C THR A 66 27.88 -20.48 10.30
N TRP A 67 27.62 -19.68 9.26
CA TRP A 67 26.69 -18.55 9.29
C TRP A 67 25.25 -19.00 9.14
N LEU A 68 24.32 -18.25 9.75
CA LEU A 68 22.89 -18.44 9.55
C LEU A 68 22.54 -18.10 8.09
N ALA A 69 21.86 -19.01 7.38
CA ALA A 69 21.39 -18.78 6.03
C ALA A 69 20.23 -17.75 6.01
N ASP A 70 20.15 -16.95 4.95
CA ASP A 70 18.99 -16.15 4.60
C ASP A 70 18.12 -16.93 3.60
N ASP A 71 17.33 -17.87 4.11
CA ASP A 71 16.49 -18.79 3.35
C ASP A 71 15.04 -18.82 3.86
N GLY A 72 14.20 -19.70 3.29
CA GLY A 72 12.79 -19.78 3.66
C GLY A 72 12.50 -20.12 5.13
N ASN A 73 13.49 -20.50 5.93
CA ASN A 73 13.33 -20.80 7.35
C ASN A 73 13.80 -19.66 8.28
N THR A 74 14.49 -18.66 7.74
CA THR A 74 15.06 -17.53 8.48
C THR A 74 14.03 -16.75 9.29
N GLU A 75 12.87 -16.46 8.70
CA GLU A 75 11.80 -15.72 9.38
C GLU A 75 11.31 -16.44 10.64
N ASN A 76 11.20 -17.78 10.59
CA ASN A 76 10.77 -18.58 11.74
C ASN A 76 11.81 -18.58 12.87
N VAL A 77 13.10 -18.65 12.51
CA VAL A 77 14.20 -18.58 13.48
C VAL A 77 14.23 -17.22 14.18
N LEU A 78 14.06 -16.15 13.41
CA LEU A 78 14.11 -14.78 13.92
C LEU A 78 12.82 -14.36 14.67
N LYS A 79 11.67 -15.03 14.47
CA LYS A 79 10.46 -14.81 15.28
C LYS A 79 10.54 -15.39 16.71
N GLY A 80 11.52 -16.27 16.96
CA GLY A 80 11.77 -16.85 18.29
C GLY A 80 12.46 -15.90 19.27
N GLN A 81 12.96 -16.46 20.38
CA GLN A 81 13.91 -15.77 21.26
C GLN A 81 15.35 -16.06 20.81
N ILE A 82 16.30 -15.22 21.23
CA ILE A 82 17.72 -15.46 20.94
C ILE A 82 18.18 -16.77 21.56
N ASP A 83 18.74 -17.61 20.69
CA ASP A 83 19.34 -18.87 21.08
C ASP A 83 20.68 -18.60 21.78
N LYS A 84 20.92 -19.27 22.91
CA LYS A 84 22.15 -19.17 23.70
C LYS A 84 23.40 -19.61 22.93
N LYS A 85 23.25 -20.25 21.77
CA LYS A 85 24.37 -20.64 20.89
C LYS A 85 25.06 -19.45 20.19
N TYR A 86 24.39 -18.30 20.09
CA TYR A 86 24.96 -17.13 19.41
C TYR A 86 25.75 -16.26 20.38
N GLU A 87 26.96 -15.87 19.97
CA GLU A 87 27.88 -15.09 20.80
C GLU A 87 27.48 -13.60 20.81
N ARG A 88 27.35 -13.01 22.00
CA ARG A 88 27.05 -11.58 22.15
C ARG A 88 28.25 -10.72 21.73
N MET A 89 28.00 -9.69 20.93
CA MET A 89 29.01 -8.71 20.52
C MET A 89 29.11 -7.60 21.57
N PHE A 90 30.31 -7.27 22.01
CA PHE A 90 30.54 -6.21 23.01
C PHE A 90 30.79 -4.85 22.34
N PRO A 91 30.14 -3.75 22.77
CA PRO A 91 30.27 -2.42 22.15
C PRO A 91 31.72 -1.90 22.03
N SER A 92 32.62 -2.35 22.91
CA SER A 92 34.03 -1.95 22.94
C SER A 92 34.91 -2.66 21.90
N CYS A 93 34.46 -3.79 21.36
CA CYS A 93 35.21 -4.58 20.38
C CYS A 93 35.10 -3.99 18.97
N THR A 94 36.09 -4.26 18.13
CA THR A 94 36.02 -3.96 16.69
C THR A 94 35.30 -5.08 15.93
N LEU A 95 34.74 -4.78 14.76
CA LEU A 95 34.14 -5.82 13.92
C LEU A 95 35.22 -6.81 13.43
N GLU A 96 36.46 -6.38 13.20
CA GLU A 96 37.61 -7.27 12.97
C GLU A 96 37.83 -8.28 14.11
N GLU A 97 37.69 -7.87 15.38
CA GLU A 97 37.78 -8.78 16.53
C GLU A 97 36.61 -9.76 16.60
N CYS A 98 35.41 -9.33 16.18
CA CYS A 98 34.21 -10.18 16.18
C CYS A 98 34.18 -11.19 15.01
N PHE A 99 34.51 -10.73 13.80
CA PHE A 99 34.39 -11.52 12.57
C PHE A 99 35.71 -12.17 12.12
N GLY A 100 36.85 -11.63 12.54
CA GLY A 100 38.18 -11.99 12.08
C GLY A 100 38.72 -11.03 11.00
N ALA A 101 40.03 -10.79 10.98
CA ALA A 101 40.68 -9.84 10.08
C ALA A 101 40.59 -10.20 8.58
N GLU A 102 40.36 -11.47 8.25
CA GLU A 102 40.19 -11.95 6.87
C GLU A 102 38.72 -12.17 6.48
N PHE A 103 37.79 -11.69 7.30
CA PHE A 103 36.37 -11.90 7.06
C PHE A 103 35.89 -11.26 5.76
N GLN A 104 35.14 -12.05 4.97
CA GLN A 104 34.39 -11.56 3.81
C GLN A 104 32.94 -12.05 3.92
N PRO A 105 31.95 -11.14 3.82
CA PRO A 105 30.55 -11.53 3.91
C PRO A 105 30.15 -12.42 2.73
N GLY A 106 29.50 -13.54 3.03
CA GLY A 106 28.98 -14.46 2.01
C GLY A 106 27.64 -13.98 1.46
N ARG A 107 27.26 -14.50 0.27
CA ARG A 107 25.90 -14.30 -0.27
C ARG A 107 24.91 -15.13 0.54
N GLU A 108 23.70 -14.59 0.74
CA GLU A 108 22.58 -15.29 1.41
C GLU A 108 22.92 -15.73 2.84
N GLN A 109 23.72 -14.91 3.55
CA GLN A 109 24.13 -15.16 4.94
C GLN A 109 23.73 -13.98 5.82
N ILE A 110 23.19 -14.28 6.99
CA ILE A 110 23.01 -13.32 8.08
C ILE A 110 24.28 -13.34 8.91
N HIS A 111 24.77 -12.14 9.22
CA HIS A 111 26.03 -11.91 9.91
C HIS A 111 25.82 -11.44 11.34
N VAL A 112 24.79 -10.62 11.57
CA VAL A 112 24.48 -10.01 12.87
C VAL A 112 23.03 -10.28 13.23
N LEU A 113 22.77 -10.66 14.48
CA LEU A 113 21.42 -10.74 15.03
C LEU A 113 21.20 -9.54 15.94
N VAL A 114 20.04 -8.91 15.83
CA VAL A 114 19.70 -7.67 16.53
C VAL A 114 18.57 -7.94 17.50
N GLU A 115 18.87 -7.79 18.79
CA GLU A 115 17.90 -7.75 19.87
C GLU A 115 17.59 -6.32 20.27
N LEU A 116 16.31 -6.02 20.35
CA LEU A 116 15.82 -4.75 20.85
C LEU A 116 15.60 -4.86 22.37
N PRO A 117 15.86 -3.78 23.13
CA PRO A 117 15.64 -3.79 24.56
C PRO A 117 14.18 -4.11 24.87
N GLN A 118 13.97 -5.11 25.73
CA GLN A 118 12.65 -5.39 26.30
C GLN A 118 12.29 -4.22 27.22
N ILE A 119 11.20 -3.51 26.93
CA ILE A 119 10.77 -2.37 27.75
C ILE A 119 10.25 -2.90 29.09
N SER A 120 11.17 -3.07 30.05
CA SER A 120 10.85 -3.32 31.44
C SER A 120 10.56 -2.00 32.15
N ALA A 121 9.42 -1.93 32.83
CA ALA A 121 9.08 -0.81 33.69
C ALA A 121 9.93 -0.87 34.99
N GLY A 122 10.82 0.10 35.21
CA GLY A 122 11.56 0.25 36.48
C GLY A 122 12.44 1.50 36.48
N ILE A 123 12.03 2.63 37.07
CA ILE A 123 12.29 3.04 38.47
C ILE A 123 13.77 3.42 38.69
N THR A 124 14.05 4.73 38.64
CA THR A 124 15.24 5.31 39.25
C THR A 124 15.08 5.37 40.77
N SER A 125 16.02 4.75 41.47
CA SER A 125 16.11 4.70 42.93
C SER A 125 16.83 5.93 43.48
N GLU A 126 16.18 6.66 44.39
CA GLU A 126 16.84 7.29 45.53
C GLU A 126 16.01 6.97 46.80
N THR A 127 16.46 5.94 47.53
CA THR A 127 16.63 5.76 49.01
C THR A 127 15.71 6.48 50.04
N PRO A 128 15.51 5.90 51.26
CA PRO A 128 14.44 4.94 51.57
C PRO A 128 13.70 5.22 52.90
N VAL A 129 12.38 5.05 53.00
CA VAL A 129 11.73 4.86 54.33
C VAL A 129 10.50 3.94 54.23
N THR A 130 10.67 2.75 54.82
CA THR A 130 9.70 1.80 55.42
C THR A 130 8.53 1.25 54.59
N ALA A 131 8.77 0.04 54.09
CA ALA A 131 7.95 -1.18 54.23
C ALA A 131 6.47 -1.05 54.62
N GLN A 132 5.60 -1.28 53.63
CA GLN A 132 4.51 -2.28 53.70
C GLN A 132 4.18 -2.68 52.26
N ALA A 133 4.99 -3.60 51.71
CA ALA A 133 4.70 -4.25 50.44
C ALA A 133 3.66 -5.35 50.67
N GLN A 134 2.39 -5.06 50.35
CA GLN A 134 1.47 -6.12 49.94
C GLN A 134 1.97 -6.65 48.60
N GLN A 135 2.23 -7.95 48.54
CA GLN A 135 2.50 -8.69 47.31
C GLN A 135 1.36 -8.42 46.31
N ILE A 136 1.64 -7.66 45.26
CA ILE A 136 0.85 -7.62 44.04
C ILE A 136 1.65 -8.45 43.04
N SER A 137 1.12 -9.61 42.66
CA SER A 137 1.58 -10.38 41.50
C SER A 137 1.67 -9.44 40.30
N SER A 138 2.75 -9.49 39.53
CA SER A 138 2.81 -8.85 38.22
C SER A 138 1.66 -9.43 37.38
N ILE A 139 0.58 -8.66 37.22
CA ILE A 139 -0.50 -9.03 36.30
C ILE A 139 0.07 -8.78 34.91
N ASP A 140 0.31 -9.86 34.19
CA ASP A 140 0.63 -9.82 32.77
C ASP A 140 -0.67 -9.67 31.97
N ASP A 141 -0.60 -9.24 30.71
CA ASP A 141 -1.79 -8.96 29.89
C ASP A 141 -2.63 -10.22 29.59
N ASP A 142 -2.08 -11.42 29.79
CA ASP A 142 -2.75 -12.73 29.72
C ASP A 142 -3.83 -12.84 28.62
N ASP A 143 -3.52 -12.33 27.42
CA ASP A 143 -4.42 -12.23 26.25
C ASP A 143 -5.72 -11.42 26.43
N TRP A 144 -5.93 -10.71 27.55
CA TRP A 144 -7.12 -9.90 27.79
C TRP A 144 -7.30 -8.77 26.76
N THR A 145 -6.19 -8.18 26.30
CA THR A 145 -6.25 -7.20 25.21
C THR A 145 -6.71 -7.86 23.91
N SER A 146 -6.26 -9.08 23.61
CA SER A 146 -6.70 -9.85 22.44
C SER A 146 -8.19 -10.21 22.51
N GLU A 147 -8.69 -10.59 23.69
CA GLU A 147 -10.11 -10.83 23.93
C GLU A 147 -10.95 -9.55 23.70
N TRP A 148 -10.54 -8.44 24.31
CA TRP A 148 -11.22 -7.15 24.11
C TRP A 148 -11.22 -6.73 22.64
N LEU A 149 -10.09 -6.91 21.94
CA LEU A 149 -9.96 -6.58 20.52
C LEU A 149 -10.88 -7.43 19.65
N SER A 150 -11.03 -8.72 19.97
CA SER A 150 -11.99 -9.62 19.31
C SER A 150 -13.43 -9.12 19.48
N GLU A 151 -13.84 -8.75 20.70
CA GLU A 151 -15.18 -8.21 20.97
C GLU A 151 -15.39 -6.85 20.33
N PHE A 152 -14.39 -5.97 20.36
CA PHE A 152 -14.43 -4.67 19.67
C PHE A 152 -14.64 -4.86 18.16
N ARG A 153 -13.93 -5.79 17.53
CA ARG A 153 -14.08 -6.12 16.09
C ARG A 153 -15.42 -6.78 15.76
N LYS A 154 -16.04 -7.50 16.70
CA LYS A 154 -17.43 -7.99 16.56
C LYS A 154 -18.47 -6.87 16.70
N SER A 155 -18.11 -5.75 17.33
CA SER A 155 -18.99 -4.58 17.52
C SER A 155 -19.02 -3.60 16.34
N GLN A 156 -18.40 -3.96 15.21
CA GLN A 156 -18.48 -3.22 13.96
C GLN A 156 -19.95 -3.08 13.52
N ILE A 157 -20.29 -1.92 12.98
CA ILE A 157 -21.65 -1.61 12.54
C ILE A 157 -21.86 -2.20 11.16
N GLU A 158 -22.96 -2.93 10.95
CA GLU A 158 -23.31 -3.50 9.66
C GLU A 158 -23.80 -2.43 8.66
N PRO A 159 -23.73 -2.65 7.34
CA PRO A 159 -24.06 -1.63 6.34
C PRO A 159 -25.46 -1.03 6.47
N GLN A 160 -26.47 -1.83 6.84
CA GLN A 160 -27.84 -1.36 7.03
C GLN A 160 -28.05 -0.52 8.30
N ASP A 161 -27.13 -0.60 9.25
CA ASP A 161 -27.21 0.03 10.56
C ASP A 161 -26.28 1.27 10.68
N LEU A 162 -25.68 1.69 9.55
CA LEU A 162 -24.85 2.89 9.51
C LEU A 162 -25.65 4.12 9.97
N PRO A 163 -25.10 4.94 10.90
CA PRO A 163 -25.77 6.15 11.35
C PRO A 163 -25.95 7.14 10.21
N SER A 164 -27.10 7.82 10.15
CA SER A 164 -27.28 8.91 9.19
C SER A 164 -26.36 10.09 9.51
N LEU A 165 -26.08 10.94 8.51
CA LEU A 165 -25.22 12.12 8.67
C LEU A 165 -25.60 12.97 9.90
N GLY A 166 -26.90 13.21 10.12
CA GLY A 166 -27.40 13.99 11.27
C GLY A 166 -27.23 13.33 12.65
N LYS A 167 -26.89 12.03 12.71
CA LYS A 167 -26.63 11.29 13.95
C LYS A 167 -25.14 11.01 14.19
N LEU A 168 -24.28 11.31 13.23
CA LEU A 168 -22.85 10.98 13.33
C LEU A 168 -22.14 11.71 14.49
N ALA A 169 -22.45 12.98 14.73
CA ALA A 169 -21.87 13.73 15.84
C ALA A 169 -22.26 13.15 17.22
N GLU A 170 -23.52 12.75 17.39
CA GLU A 170 -23.96 12.07 18.62
C GLU A 170 -23.28 10.69 18.76
N PHE A 171 -23.14 9.97 17.64
CA PHE A 171 -22.50 8.67 17.61
C PHE A 171 -21.02 8.72 18.02
N THR A 172 -20.25 9.70 17.56
CA THR A 172 -18.83 9.86 17.93
C THR A 172 -18.64 10.11 19.41
N GLU A 173 -19.60 10.78 20.06
CA GLU A 173 -19.58 11.09 21.50
C GLU A 173 -20.23 10.02 22.39
N SER A 174 -20.90 9.04 21.81
CA SER A 174 -21.56 7.95 22.53
C SER A 174 -20.54 7.11 23.32
N GLU A 175 -20.99 6.44 24.39
CA GLU A 175 -20.12 5.52 25.11
C GLU A 175 -19.66 4.36 24.22
N LEU A 176 -18.43 3.89 24.45
CA LEU A 176 -17.86 2.80 23.69
C LEU A 176 -18.63 1.52 23.98
N GLN A 177 -19.18 0.89 22.93
CA GLN A 177 -19.98 -0.33 23.07
C GLN A 177 -19.25 -1.45 23.82
N VAL A 178 -17.94 -1.58 23.56
CA VAL A 178 -17.05 -2.51 24.25
C VAL A 178 -16.00 -1.70 25.01
N LYS A 179 -16.31 -1.34 26.26
CA LYS A 179 -15.42 -0.52 27.11
C LYS A 179 -14.10 -1.23 27.41
N ILE A 180 -13.02 -0.46 27.42
CA ILE A 180 -11.66 -0.94 27.67
C ILE A 180 -11.47 -1.23 29.16
N PRO A 181 -11.18 -2.48 29.55
CA PRO A 181 -10.82 -2.85 30.92
C PRO A 181 -9.52 -2.18 31.37
N ILE A 182 -9.54 -1.47 32.50
CA ILE A 182 -8.36 -0.87 33.13
C ILE A 182 -8.37 -1.09 34.65
N GLN A 183 -7.19 -1.00 35.25
CA GLN A 183 -7.06 -0.98 36.70
C GLN A 183 -7.56 0.34 37.30
N ASP A 184 -8.18 0.29 38.48
CA ASP A 184 -8.72 1.48 39.17
C ASP A 184 -7.62 2.51 39.49
N ARG A 185 -6.39 2.03 39.75
CA ARG A 185 -5.23 2.90 39.96
C ARG A 185 -4.95 3.80 38.75
N LEU A 186 -5.08 3.29 37.52
CA LEU A 186 -4.85 4.07 36.30
C LEU A 186 -5.93 5.13 36.13
N ARG A 187 -7.20 4.78 36.38
CA ARG A 187 -8.33 5.71 36.38
C ARG A 187 -8.09 6.89 37.31
N GLY A 188 -7.71 6.63 38.56
CA GLY A 188 -7.40 7.69 39.53
C GLY A 188 -6.25 8.59 39.08
N GLN A 189 -5.18 8.00 38.52
CA GLN A 189 -4.03 8.74 38.00
C GLN A 189 -4.36 9.62 36.80
N TRP A 190 -5.21 9.16 35.89
CA TRP A 190 -5.57 9.93 34.70
C TRP A 190 -6.53 11.08 35.04
N LEU A 191 -7.49 10.86 35.92
CA LEU A 191 -8.37 11.92 36.42
C LEU A 191 -7.59 13.03 37.12
N ALA A 192 -6.60 12.67 37.95
CA ALA A 192 -5.75 13.64 38.64
C ALA A 192 -4.81 14.44 37.70
N LYS A 193 -4.61 13.98 36.46
CA LYS A 193 -3.79 14.67 35.44
C LYS A 193 -4.59 15.59 34.53
N MET A 194 -5.91 15.52 34.55
CA MET A 194 -6.76 16.43 33.80
C MET A 194 -6.79 17.79 34.49
N ASP A 195 -6.85 18.88 33.70
CA ASP A 195 -7.04 20.23 34.24
C ASP A 195 -8.34 20.32 35.02
N VAL A 196 -9.40 19.69 34.50
CA VAL A 196 -10.68 19.48 35.18
C VAL A 196 -11.00 17.98 35.14
N PRO A 197 -11.09 17.29 36.29
CA PRO A 197 -11.44 15.87 36.30
C PRO A 197 -12.81 15.60 35.67
N ASN A 198 -12.86 14.72 34.67
CA ASN A 198 -14.10 14.31 34.00
C ASN A 198 -14.32 12.78 34.10
N PRO A 199 -14.91 12.30 35.21
CA PRO A 199 -15.22 10.87 35.38
C PRO A 199 -16.21 10.35 34.34
N GLY A 200 -17.12 11.19 33.85
CA GLY A 200 -18.11 10.82 32.84
C GLY A 200 -17.45 10.40 31.53
N LEU A 201 -16.48 11.17 31.05
CA LEU A 201 -15.69 10.83 29.85
C LEU A 201 -14.91 9.53 30.04
N ILE A 202 -14.23 9.35 31.18
CA ILE A 202 -13.50 8.12 31.47
C ILE A 202 -14.45 6.91 31.48
N ASN A 203 -15.64 7.04 32.05
CA ASN A 203 -16.62 5.97 32.10
C ASN A 203 -17.25 5.64 30.72
N LYS A 204 -17.17 6.55 29.73
CA LYS A 204 -17.57 6.27 28.35
C LYS A 204 -16.59 5.34 27.64
N LEU A 205 -15.29 5.46 27.93
CA LEU A 205 -14.23 4.68 27.30
C LEU A 205 -13.91 3.39 28.05
N PHE A 206 -13.87 3.46 29.38
CA PHE A 206 -13.22 2.48 30.22
C PHE A 206 -14.20 1.82 31.20
N ARG A 207 -13.92 0.55 31.52
CA ARG A 207 -14.51 -0.16 32.66
C ARG A 207 -13.42 -0.57 33.63
N ILE A 208 -13.72 -0.57 34.93
CA ILE A 208 -12.75 -1.03 35.93
C ILE A 208 -12.74 -2.54 36.00
N ASP A 209 -11.56 -3.12 35.82
CA ASP A 209 -11.29 -4.54 35.93
C ASP A 209 -9.84 -4.71 36.40
N ASN A 210 -9.65 -4.96 37.69
CA ASN A 210 -8.31 -5.10 38.28
C ASN A 210 -7.69 -6.47 37.99
N GLU A 211 -8.51 -7.46 37.63
CA GLU A 211 -8.07 -8.84 37.37
C GLU A 211 -7.78 -9.07 35.89
N LYS A 212 -8.53 -8.41 34.99
CA LYS A 212 -8.40 -8.56 33.53
C LYS A 212 -8.19 -7.23 32.80
N PRO A 213 -7.17 -6.43 33.15
CA PRO A 213 -6.88 -5.18 32.47
C PRO A 213 -6.29 -5.41 31.07
N CYS A 214 -6.62 -4.55 30.11
CA CYS A 214 -5.98 -4.54 28.78
C CYS A 214 -4.65 -3.78 28.83
N LEU A 215 -3.64 -4.37 29.47
CA LEU A 215 -2.32 -3.77 29.67
C LEU A 215 -1.55 -3.55 28.36
N THR A 216 -1.69 -4.43 27.37
CA THR A 216 -1.03 -4.24 26.06
C THR A 216 -1.57 -3.00 25.37
N LEU A 217 -2.91 -2.85 25.27
CA LEU A 217 -3.52 -1.63 24.73
C LEU A 217 -3.13 -0.39 25.55
N VAL A 218 -3.08 -0.52 26.87
CA VAL A 218 -2.66 0.59 27.74
C VAL A 218 -1.23 1.01 27.45
N ASN A 219 -0.31 0.07 27.29
CA ASN A 219 1.12 0.34 27.10
C ASN A 219 1.43 0.85 25.69
N ASP A 220 0.82 0.24 24.68
CA ASP A 220 1.17 0.49 23.28
C ASP A 220 0.43 1.70 22.70
N VAL A 221 -0.79 1.98 23.19
CA VAL A 221 -1.66 3.03 22.65
C VAL A 221 -1.97 4.09 23.72
N ILE A 222 -2.64 3.71 24.81
CA ILE A 222 -3.20 4.71 25.75
C ILE A 222 -2.10 5.49 26.47
N ARG A 223 -0.93 4.90 26.70
CA ARG A 223 0.22 5.60 27.31
C ARG A 223 0.61 6.83 26.50
N ARG A 224 0.55 6.78 25.17
CA ARG A 224 0.84 7.89 24.26
C ARG A 224 -0.30 8.92 24.24
N VAL A 225 -1.54 8.47 24.41
CA VAL A 225 -2.70 9.36 24.67
C VAL A 225 -2.51 10.12 25.99
N VAL A 226 -2.02 9.47 27.05
CA VAL A 226 -1.84 10.11 28.36
C VAL A 226 -0.62 11.02 28.38
N LYS A 227 0.47 10.60 27.75
CA LYS A 227 1.75 11.32 27.67
C LYS A 227 2.14 11.49 26.19
N PRO A 228 1.64 12.53 25.52
CA PRO A 228 1.96 12.76 24.12
C PRO A 228 3.43 13.11 23.94
N VAL A 229 3.96 12.87 22.73
CA VAL A 229 5.29 13.34 22.33
C VAL A 229 5.38 14.86 22.40
N LYS A 230 6.58 15.37 22.70
CA LYS A 230 6.84 16.82 22.67
C LYS A 230 6.80 17.32 21.23
N THR A 231 6.07 18.41 21.00
CA THR A 231 6.00 19.07 19.70
C THR A 231 6.78 20.40 19.71
N GLY A 232 7.00 20.96 18.52
CA GLY A 232 7.68 22.22 18.28
C GLY A 232 6.76 23.22 17.57
N THR A 233 7.33 24.04 16.68
CA THR A 233 6.61 25.12 15.98
C THR A 233 6.36 24.86 14.50
N SER A 234 6.75 23.71 13.97
CA SER A 234 6.56 23.32 12.58
C SER A 234 5.58 22.15 12.46
N GLU A 235 4.88 22.03 11.34
CA GLU A 235 4.00 20.88 11.03
C GLU A 235 4.69 19.54 11.27
N ALA A 236 5.93 19.45 10.78
CA ALA A 236 6.87 18.36 11.00
C ALA A 236 6.95 17.84 12.45
N SER A 237 6.86 18.75 13.42
CA SER A 237 6.98 18.44 14.84
C SER A 237 5.69 17.88 15.46
N PHE A 238 4.55 18.03 14.77
CA PHE A 238 3.26 17.48 15.18
C PHE A 238 2.94 16.12 14.54
N ILE A 239 3.68 15.70 13.50
CA ILE A 239 3.52 14.40 12.84
C ILE A 239 3.53 13.24 13.85
N GLY A 240 4.46 13.27 14.82
CA GLY A 240 4.52 12.25 15.87
C GLY A 240 3.27 12.23 16.75
N LEU A 241 2.73 13.40 17.09
CA LEU A 241 1.50 13.52 17.88
C LEU A 241 0.30 12.93 17.13
N TRP A 242 0.09 13.34 15.86
CA TRP A 242 -1.00 12.82 15.05
C TRP A 242 -0.83 11.33 14.77
N GLY A 243 0.41 10.86 14.55
CA GLY A 243 0.72 9.44 14.39
C GLY A 243 0.35 8.59 15.60
N ASP A 244 0.72 9.05 16.80
CA ASP A 244 0.40 8.39 18.06
C ASP A 244 -1.10 8.33 18.34
N LEU A 245 -1.83 9.42 18.03
CA LEU A 245 -3.24 9.56 18.38
C LEU A 245 -4.22 9.08 17.29
N ILE A 246 -3.73 8.74 16.10
CA ILE A 246 -4.56 8.34 14.95
C ILE A 246 -4.05 7.03 14.37
N CYS A 247 -2.84 7.03 13.77
CA CYS A 247 -2.30 5.85 13.09
C CYS A 247 -2.24 4.65 14.03
N GLN A 248 -1.59 4.82 15.18
CA GLN A 248 -1.39 3.72 16.12
C GLN A 248 -2.69 3.22 16.75
N VAL A 249 -3.66 4.11 16.97
CA VAL A 249 -4.99 3.72 17.48
C VAL A 249 -5.69 2.85 16.43
N LEU A 250 -5.72 3.31 15.18
CA LEU A 250 -6.42 2.62 14.10
C LEU A 250 -5.74 1.30 13.71
N ASP A 251 -4.41 1.28 13.57
CA ASP A 251 -3.62 0.08 13.26
C ASP A 251 -3.74 -0.98 14.37
N PHE A 252 -3.97 -0.56 15.62
CA PHE A 252 -4.17 -1.48 16.73
C PHE A 252 -5.56 -2.15 16.65
N VAL A 253 -6.61 -1.37 16.36
CA VAL A 253 -7.99 -1.84 16.51
C VAL A 253 -8.61 -2.42 15.24
N ILE A 254 -8.17 -1.96 14.05
CA ILE A 254 -8.71 -2.36 12.75
C ILE A 254 -7.63 -3.05 11.92
N ASP A 255 -8.01 -4.12 11.23
CA ASP A 255 -7.16 -4.72 10.19
C ASP A 255 -7.26 -3.85 8.93
N GLY A 256 -6.28 -2.95 8.79
CA GLY A 256 -6.22 -1.96 7.72
C GLY A 256 -4.79 -1.50 7.48
N LEU A 257 -4.63 -0.64 6.48
CA LEU A 257 -3.34 -0.05 6.13
C LEU A 257 -3.40 1.45 6.36
N SER A 258 -2.60 1.94 7.31
CA SER A 258 -2.29 3.36 7.42
C SER A 258 -1.11 3.72 6.52
N ASP A 259 -1.18 4.89 5.89
CA ASP A 259 -0.04 5.48 5.18
C ASP A 259 -0.09 7.00 5.29
N ARG A 260 1.08 7.64 5.21
CA ARG A 260 1.24 9.08 5.28
C ARG A 260 2.02 9.59 4.09
N ASP A 261 1.69 10.80 3.64
CA ASP A 261 2.55 11.49 2.70
C ASP A 261 3.76 12.07 3.44
N THR A 262 4.96 11.57 3.12
CA THR A 262 6.22 12.00 3.74
C THR A 262 6.96 13.04 2.90
N SER A 263 6.40 13.43 1.75
CA SER A 263 7.10 14.22 0.75
C SER A 263 7.12 15.73 1.07
N ARG A 264 7.98 16.12 2.01
CA ARG A 264 8.26 17.54 2.29
C ARG A 264 8.86 18.23 1.06
N GLY A 265 8.03 19.01 0.37
CA GLY A 265 8.44 19.82 -0.77
C GLY A 265 8.39 19.11 -2.11
N SER A 266 7.81 17.91 -2.20
CA SER A 266 7.35 17.44 -3.50
C SER A 266 6.11 18.25 -3.86
N SER A 267 6.17 18.86 -5.03
CA SER A 267 4.99 19.28 -5.75
C SER A 267 4.40 18.04 -6.42
N THR A 268 4.13 16.95 -5.64
CA THR A 268 3.20 15.90 -6.04
C THR A 268 1.92 16.65 -6.30
N GLY A 269 1.72 17.02 -7.55
CA GLY A 269 0.72 18.01 -7.90
C GLY A 269 -0.65 17.41 -7.62
N LEU A 270 -1.10 17.71 -6.41
CA LEU A 270 -2.42 17.92 -5.86
C LEU A 270 -3.36 16.74 -6.07
N ASN A 271 -3.54 15.94 -5.00
CA ASN A 271 -4.82 15.37 -4.53
C ASN A 271 -4.66 14.26 -3.46
N ARG A 272 -3.44 13.88 -3.06
CA ARG A 272 -3.26 12.94 -1.95
C ARG A 272 -3.47 13.63 -0.58
N PRO A 273 -4.25 13.03 0.34
CA PRO A 273 -4.29 13.46 1.73
C PRO A 273 -2.98 13.17 2.50
N ASP A 274 -2.66 13.98 3.50
CA ASP A 274 -1.47 13.82 4.36
C ASP A 274 -1.48 12.49 5.12
N PHE A 275 -2.67 12.01 5.47
CA PHE A 275 -2.91 10.70 6.08
C PHE A 275 -4.02 9.96 5.36
N ILE A 276 -3.85 8.66 5.18
CA ILE A 276 -4.88 7.76 4.67
C ILE A 276 -4.96 6.50 5.51
N PHE A 277 -6.17 5.96 5.64
CA PHE A 277 -6.44 4.67 6.23
C PHE A 277 -7.30 3.84 5.27
N ILE A 278 -6.79 2.68 4.88
CA ILE A 278 -7.35 1.82 3.84
C ILE A 278 -7.86 0.53 4.46
N VAL A 279 -9.12 0.18 4.17
CA VAL A 279 -9.75 -1.09 4.54
C VAL A 279 -10.31 -1.73 3.27
N ASP A 280 -10.05 -3.01 3.04
CA ASP A 280 -10.48 -3.75 1.84
C ASP A 280 -10.15 -3.02 0.51
N SER A 281 -8.94 -2.42 0.45
CA SER A 281 -8.45 -1.59 -0.66
C SER A 281 -9.19 -0.27 -0.91
N VAL A 282 -10.04 0.19 0.01
CA VAL A 282 -10.78 1.46 -0.07
C VAL A 282 -10.27 2.45 0.98
N CYS A 283 -9.98 3.69 0.60
CA CYS A 283 -9.60 4.76 1.54
C CYS A 283 -10.84 5.31 2.26
N VAL A 284 -11.18 4.71 3.40
CA VAL A 284 -12.38 5.04 4.20
C VAL A 284 -12.18 6.21 5.16
N PHE A 285 -10.92 6.50 5.51
CA PHE A 285 -10.57 7.60 6.42
C PHE A 285 -9.32 8.33 5.94
N ARG A 286 -9.33 9.66 6.02
CA ARG A 286 -8.27 10.52 5.49
C ARG A 286 -8.02 11.75 6.34
N GLY A 287 -6.82 12.29 6.29
CA GLY A 287 -6.39 13.43 7.10
C GLY A 287 -5.69 14.50 6.28
N GLU A 288 -5.99 15.75 6.61
CA GLU A 288 -5.31 16.94 6.10
C GLU A 288 -4.74 17.72 7.29
N GLU A 289 -3.46 18.08 7.20
CA GLU A 289 -2.68 18.61 8.30
C GLU A 289 -1.98 19.89 7.84
N LYS A 290 -1.93 20.91 8.71
CA LYS A 290 -1.17 22.13 8.45
C LYS A 290 -0.30 22.53 9.61
N ALA A 291 0.78 23.24 9.26
CA ALA A 291 1.63 23.94 10.19
C ALA A 291 0.84 24.88 11.15
N PRO A 292 1.41 25.16 12.33
CA PRO A 292 0.87 26.21 13.20
C PRO A 292 0.69 27.55 12.46
N GLY A 293 -0.42 28.23 12.72
CA GLY A 293 -0.73 29.56 12.15
C GLY A 293 -1.73 29.55 10.98
N PHE A 294 -2.06 28.38 10.43
CA PHE A 294 -3.15 28.26 9.46
C PHE A 294 -4.53 28.15 10.14
N PRO A 295 -5.61 28.65 9.54
CA PRO A 295 -6.96 28.37 10.03
C PRO A 295 -7.32 26.90 9.72
N ILE A 296 -8.04 26.25 10.65
CA ILE A 296 -8.50 24.85 10.50
C ILE A 296 -9.41 24.63 9.29
N GLU A 297 -10.05 25.70 8.78
CA GLU A 297 -10.85 25.64 7.55
C GLU A 297 -9.99 25.34 6.31
N ASN A 298 -8.69 25.66 6.32
CA ASN A 298 -7.80 25.34 5.20
C ASN A 298 -7.65 23.82 5.00
N PRO A 299 -7.17 23.03 5.98
CA PRO A 299 -7.10 21.57 5.83
C PRO A 299 -8.49 20.95 5.61
N LYS A 300 -9.55 21.51 6.21
CA LYS A 300 -10.91 21.03 5.96
C LYS A 300 -11.38 21.24 4.52
N GLN A 301 -11.05 22.38 3.91
CA GLN A 301 -11.34 22.63 2.50
C GLN A 301 -10.53 21.69 1.60
N GLU A 302 -9.30 21.36 1.98
CA GLU A 302 -8.45 20.41 1.24
C GLU A 302 -9.04 18.99 1.21
N LEU A 303 -9.72 18.54 2.29
CA LEU A 303 -10.46 17.27 2.29
C LEU A 303 -11.51 17.18 1.16
N VAL A 304 -12.05 18.33 0.76
CA VAL A 304 -13.05 18.45 -0.32
C VAL A 304 -12.37 18.64 -1.67
N THR A 305 -11.50 19.64 -1.80
CA THR A 305 -10.93 20.02 -3.10
C THR A 305 -9.98 18.99 -3.69
N LYS A 306 -9.43 18.10 -2.84
CA LYS A 306 -8.54 17.02 -3.27
C LYS A 306 -9.28 15.72 -3.57
N LEU A 307 -10.59 15.64 -3.31
CA LEU A 307 -11.37 14.43 -3.51
C LEU A 307 -12.24 14.50 -4.76
N ASP A 308 -11.98 13.59 -5.69
CA ASP A 308 -12.95 13.24 -6.74
C ASP A 308 -13.78 12.03 -6.29
N TRP A 309 -15.10 12.19 -6.23
CA TRP A 309 -15.97 11.16 -5.68
C TRP A 309 -16.12 9.92 -6.59
N THR A 310 -15.31 8.90 -6.34
CA THR A 310 -15.35 7.59 -7.03
C THR A 310 -15.98 6.46 -6.19
N TYR A 311 -16.56 6.83 -5.05
CA TYR A 311 -17.02 5.94 -3.98
C TYR A 311 -18.48 5.48 -4.14
N GLY A 312 -19.07 5.71 -5.32
CA GLY A 312 -20.43 5.31 -5.64
C GLY A 312 -21.45 5.98 -4.73
N LYS A 313 -22.36 5.18 -4.16
CA LYS A 313 -23.48 5.66 -3.33
C LYS A 313 -23.26 5.46 -1.83
N VAL A 314 -22.01 5.32 -1.38
CA VAL A 314 -21.71 5.26 0.05
C VAL A 314 -22.22 6.55 0.73
N PRO A 315 -22.85 6.48 1.92
CA PRO A 315 -23.53 7.65 2.50
C PRO A 315 -22.57 8.77 2.89
N TYR A 316 -21.34 8.43 3.27
CA TYR A 316 -20.27 9.36 3.60
C TYR A 316 -18.94 8.62 3.65
N LEU A 317 -17.84 9.35 3.51
CA LEU A 317 -16.53 8.96 4.00
C LEU A 317 -16.21 9.75 5.27
N LEU A 318 -15.15 9.36 5.97
CA LEU A 318 -14.74 10.04 7.18
C LEU A 318 -13.36 10.68 6.95
N GLY A 319 -13.09 11.76 7.67
CA GLY A 319 -11.77 12.36 7.66
C GLY A 319 -11.55 13.31 8.80
N TYR A 320 -10.34 13.87 8.89
CA TYR A 320 -10.02 14.91 9.86
C TYR A 320 -9.21 16.03 9.23
N ALA A 321 -9.39 17.22 9.79
CA ALA A 321 -8.56 18.39 9.52
C ALA A 321 -7.79 18.72 10.80
N ALA A 322 -6.48 18.97 10.70
CA ALA A 322 -5.65 19.27 11.86
C ALA A 322 -4.76 20.49 11.66
N VAL A 323 -4.66 21.31 12.71
CA VAL A 323 -3.67 22.39 12.84
C VAL A 323 -3.10 22.32 14.25
N SER A 324 -1.82 21.98 14.36
CA SER A 324 -1.15 21.84 15.66
C SER A 324 -1.91 20.86 16.59
N TYR A 325 -2.39 21.35 17.74
CA TYR A 325 -3.18 20.59 18.70
C TYR A 325 -4.69 20.58 18.39
N HIS A 326 -5.16 21.37 17.44
CA HIS A 326 -6.58 21.45 17.11
C HIS A 326 -6.92 20.46 15.99
N ILE A 327 -7.89 19.60 16.23
CA ILE A 327 -8.37 18.63 15.25
C ILE A 327 -9.89 18.71 15.11
N ALA A 328 -10.37 18.64 13.88
CA ALA A 328 -11.78 18.60 13.55
C ALA A 328 -12.09 17.28 12.82
N LEU A 329 -12.94 16.45 13.41
CA LEU A 329 -13.45 15.25 12.75
C LEU A 329 -14.56 15.66 11.78
N CYS A 330 -14.55 15.09 10.58
CA CYS A 330 -15.49 15.44 9.51
C CYS A 330 -16.11 14.19 8.86
N ALA A 331 -17.36 14.32 8.43
CA ALA A 331 -17.98 13.44 7.44
C ALA A 331 -17.92 14.11 6.07
N ILE A 332 -17.52 13.37 5.05
CA ILE A 332 -17.40 13.85 3.67
C ILE A 332 -18.51 13.21 2.85
N THR A 333 -19.34 14.01 2.20
CA THR A 333 -20.47 13.54 1.39
C THR A 333 -20.36 14.05 -0.04
N CYS A 334 -21.11 13.42 -0.95
CA CYS A 334 -21.28 13.90 -2.31
C CYS A 334 -22.77 13.91 -2.66
N GLU A 335 -23.29 15.09 -3.00
CA GLU A 335 -24.66 15.31 -3.46
C GLU A 335 -24.61 16.01 -4.81
N ASP A 336 -25.29 15.50 -5.83
CA ASP A 336 -25.30 16.04 -7.20
C ASP A 336 -23.88 16.35 -7.75
N ASP A 337 -22.96 15.40 -7.56
CA ASP A 337 -21.52 15.49 -7.92
C ASP A 337 -20.73 16.58 -7.17
N ALA A 338 -21.32 17.22 -6.16
CA ALA A 338 -20.66 18.20 -5.30
C ALA A 338 -20.20 17.56 -3.99
N VAL A 339 -18.88 17.52 -3.78
CA VAL A 339 -18.27 17.04 -2.54
C VAL A 339 -18.36 18.12 -1.46
N SER A 340 -18.67 17.72 -0.23
CA SER A 340 -18.70 18.62 0.94
C SER A 340 -18.18 17.92 2.20
N ALA A 341 -17.67 18.69 3.16
CA ALA A 341 -17.21 18.19 4.45
C ALA A 341 -17.99 18.83 5.60
N THR A 342 -18.74 18.01 6.34
CA THR A 342 -19.51 18.39 7.53
C THR A 342 -18.71 18.06 8.78
N GLU A 343 -18.51 19.05 9.65
CA GLU A 343 -17.81 18.86 10.92
C GLU A 343 -18.68 18.08 11.91
N LEU A 344 -18.11 17.02 12.50
CA LEU A 344 -18.74 16.17 13.50
C LEU A 344 -18.33 16.54 14.93
N GLY A 345 -17.14 17.13 15.11
CA GLY A 345 -16.64 17.55 16.42
C GLY A 345 -15.24 18.17 16.35
N ARG A 346 -14.91 19.00 17.33
CA ARG A 346 -13.58 19.62 17.52
C ARG A 346 -12.96 19.18 18.82
N TYR A 347 -11.66 18.90 18.77
CA TYR A 347 -10.92 18.38 19.91
C TYR A 347 -9.62 19.15 20.08
N ASP A 348 -9.25 19.38 21.34
CA ASP A 348 -7.97 19.98 21.72
C ASP A 348 -7.02 18.89 22.25
N LEU A 349 -6.04 18.52 21.44
CA LEU A 349 -5.05 17.51 21.75
C LEU A 349 -3.99 17.99 22.75
N GLN A 350 -3.99 19.27 23.14
CA GLN A 350 -3.10 19.79 24.18
C GLN A 350 -3.52 19.30 25.57
N SER A 351 -4.83 19.27 25.83
CA SER A 351 -5.38 18.77 27.09
C SER A 351 -5.51 17.23 27.11
N LEU A 352 -5.37 16.62 28.29
CA LEU A 352 -5.60 15.18 28.44
C LEU A 352 -7.07 14.81 28.20
N GLU A 353 -7.99 15.69 28.60
CA GLU A 353 -9.42 15.51 28.35
C GLU A 353 -9.72 15.45 26.85
N GLY A 354 -9.23 16.43 26.07
CA GLY A 354 -9.46 16.47 24.62
C GLY A 354 -8.81 15.29 23.88
N ARG A 355 -7.66 14.79 24.34
CA ARG A 355 -7.08 13.54 23.80
C ARG A 355 -7.94 12.31 24.09
N PHE A 356 -8.59 12.22 25.25
CA PHE A 356 -9.55 11.14 25.51
C PHE A 356 -10.85 11.30 24.73
N GLN A 357 -11.36 12.53 24.56
CA GLN A 357 -12.52 12.79 23.69
C GLN A 357 -12.22 12.36 22.24
N TRP A 358 -11.03 12.68 21.74
CA TRP A 358 -10.56 12.24 20.43
C TRP A 358 -10.45 10.71 20.33
N LEU A 359 -9.86 10.05 21.33
CA LEU A 359 -9.76 8.59 21.38
C LEU A 359 -11.15 7.94 21.29
N LEU A 360 -12.14 8.46 22.03
CA LEU A 360 -13.51 7.96 21.99
C LEU A 360 -14.12 8.11 20.58
N ALA A 361 -13.98 9.29 19.98
CA ALA A 361 -14.49 9.58 18.66
C ALA A 361 -13.89 8.65 17.59
N ILE A 362 -12.56 8.46 17.60
CA ILE A 362 -11.86 7.58 16.67
C ILE A 362 -12.25 6.11 16.85
N LEU A 363 -12.38 5.62 18.10
CA LEU A 363 -12.81 4.24 18.34
C LEU A 363 -14.25 4.00 17.89
N ASN A 364 -15.15 4.98 18.08
CA ASN A 364 -16.52 4.88 17.56
C ASN A 364 -16.54 4.90 16.02
N VAL A 365 -15.81 5.82 15.39
CA VAL A 365 -15.69 5.92 13.93
C VAL A 365 -15.07 4.66 13.30
N ALA A 366 -14.07 4.07 13.94
CA ALA A 366 -13.42 2.85 13.48
C ALA A 366 -14.39 1.67 13.34
N ARG A 367 -15.54 1.70 14.05
CA ARG A 367 -16.61 0.70 13.93
C ARG A 367 -17.43 0.81 12.64
N LEU A 368 -17.26 1.89 11.87
CA LEU A 368 -17.96 2.14 10.61
C LEU A 368 -17.15 1.71 9.38
N PHE A 369 -15.82 1.59 9.52
CA PHE A 369 -14.88 1.48 8.39
C PHE A 369 -15.14 0.29 7.48
N LYS A 370 -15.35 -0.90 8.05
CA LYS A 370 -15.58 -2.11 7.25
C LYS A 370 -16.85 -2.01 6.40
N SER A 371 -17.92 -1.47 6.97
CA SER A 371 -19.19 -1.30 6.25
C SER A 371 -19.11 -0.22 5.18
N LEU A 372 -18.40 0.88 5.44
CA LEU A 372 -18.13 1.88 4.42
C LEU A 372 -17.34 1.28 3.24
N ALA A 373 -16.28 0.50 3.51
CA ALA A 373 -15.50 -0.16 2.47
C ALA A 373 -16.33 -1.18 1.66
N CYS A 374 -17.20 -1.95 2.33
CA CYS A 374 -18.07 -2.94 1.71
C CYS A 374 -19.09 -2.33 0.73
N LEU A 375 -19.61 -1.13 1.05
CA LEU A 375 -20.56 -0.42 0.19
C LEU A 375 -19.92 0.25 -1.04
N CYS A 376 -18.59 0.35 -1.07
CA CYS A 376 -17.89 1.03 -2.16
C CYS A 376 -17.78 0.15 -3.42
N PRO A 377 -17.96 0.72 -4.62
CA PRO A 377 -17.77 0.04 -5.89
C PRO A 377 -16.29 -0.24 -6.18
N ASP A 378 -16.01 -1.10 -7.17
CA ASP A 378 -14.64 -1.45 -7.56
C ASP A 378 -13.83 -0.24 -8.04
N SER A 379 -14.50 0.80 -8.56
CA SER A 379 -13.86 2.07 -8.94
C SER A 379 -13.18 2.79 -7.78
N ALA A 380 -13.62 2.57 -6.54
CA ALA A 380 -13.02 3.16 -5.34
C ALA A 380 -11.80 2.37 -4.83
N ARG A 381 -11.58 1.15 -5.34
CA ARG A 381 -10.54 0.25 -4.82
C ARG A 381 -9.18 0.59 -5.41
N GLY A 382 -8.12 0.43 -4.63
CA GLY A 382 -6.73 0.62 -5.05
C GLY A 382 -6.31 2.08 -5.23
N GLU A 383 -7.12 3.04 -4.76
CA GLU A 383 -6.67 4.43 -4.62
C GLU A 383 -5.46 4.49 -3.68
N PHE A 384 -4.46 5.28 -4.06
CA PHE A 384 -3.18 5.44 -3.37
C PHE A 384 -2.30 4.19 -3.31
N ARG A 385 -2.64 3.13 -4.05
CA ARG A 385 -1.79 1.95 -4.17
C ARG A 385 -0.42 2.36 -4.73
N ARG A 386 0.63 1.77 -4.18
CA ARG A 386 2.00 1.91 -4.67
C ARG A 386 2.51 0.56 -5.17
N ILE A 387 3.13 0.55 -6.34
CA ILE A 387 3.78 -0.63 -6.92
C ILE A 387 5.24 -0.25 -7.20
N ASN A 388 6.18 -0.97 -6.59
CA ASN A 388 7.58 -0.86 -6.91
C ASN A 388 7.91 -1.84 -8.05
N ARG A 389 8.47 -1.33 -9.14
CA ARG A 389 8.92 -2.10 -10.30
C ARG A 389 10.44 -2.23 -10.26
N ASN A 390 10.98 -3.02 -11.19
CA ASN A 390 12.41 -3.19 -11.37
C ASN A 390 13.09 -1.84 -11.64
N HIS A 391 14.40 -1.76 -11.36
CA HIS A 391 15.21 -0.55 -11.57
C HIS A 391 14.70 0.68 -10.79
N GLY A 392 14.02 0.49 -9.66
CA GLY A 392 13.62 1.59 -8.77
C GLY A 392 12.43 2.44 -9.25
N ILE A 393 11.76 2.06 -10.35
CA ILE A 393 10.57 2.76 -10.83
C ILE A 393 9.41 2.50 -9.87
N THR A 394 8.74 3.56 -9.42
CA THR A 394 7.56 3.47 -8.56
C THR A 394 6.32 3.90 -9.34
N ILE A 395 5.27 3.06 -9.34
CA ILE A 395 3.95 3.42 -9.85
C ILE A 395 3.05 3.77 -8.67
N TYR A 396 2.37 4.90 -8.77
CA TYR A 396 1.43 5.40 -7.77
C TYR A 396 0.07 5.68 -8.43
N PHE A 397 -1.00 5.25 -7.79
CA PHE A 397 -2.36 5.41 -8.31
C PHE A 397 -3.11 6.47 -7.53
N ASP A 398 -3.67 7.44 -8.24
CA ASP A 398 -4.61 8.43 -7.71
C ASP A 398 -6.04 8.04 -8.15
N HIS A 399 -7.07 8.81 -7.79
CA HIS A 399 -8.46 8.57 -8.17
C HIS A 399 -8.66 8.42 -9.69
N SER A 400 -8.02 9.27 -10.51
CA SER A 400 -8.18 9.28 -11.97
C SER A 400 -6.89 9.15 -12.77
N SER A 401 -5.73 9.20 -12.10
CA SER A 401 -4.41 9.25 -12.74
C SER A 401 -3.49 8.13 -12.30
N VAL A 402 -2.51 7.83 -13.15
CA VAL A 402 -1.38 6.94 -12.83
C VAL A 402 -0.10 7.76 -12.88
N PHE A 403 0.68 7.70 -11.81
CA PHE A 403 1.96 8.38 -11.68
C PHE A 403 3.07 7.34 -11.82
N LYS A 404 4.04 7.59 -12.70
CA LYS A 404 5.28 6.82 -12.80
C LYS A 404 6.44 7.70 -12.34
N LEU A 405 7.03 7.35 -11.21
CA LEU A 405 8.20 8.00 -10.64
C LEU A 405 9.44 7.21 -11.02
N PHE A 406 10.42 7.90 -11.59
CA PHE A 406 11.66 7.31 -12.09
C PHE A 406 12.86 7.73 -11.23
N PRO A 407 13.88 6.87 -11.10
CA PRO A 407 15.21 7.32 -10.71
C PRO A 407 15.72 8.40 -11.68
N GLU A 408 16.51 9.35 -11.16
CA GLU A 408 17.07 10.48 -11.91
C GLU A 408 17.76 10.02 -13.21
N GLU A 409 18.57 8.96 -13.11
CA GLU A 409 19.34 8.39 -14.22
C GLU A 409 18.50 7.82 -15.36
N LEU A 410 17.24 7.43 -15.09
CA LEU A 410 16.32 6.87 -16.08
C LEU A 410 15.33 7.91 -16.63
N TYR A 411 15.05 8.96 -15.86
CA TYR A 411 13.94 9.87 -16.13
C TYR A 411 14.06 10.59 -17.48
N GLN A 412 15.25 11.11 -17.82
CA GLN A 412 15.40 11.89 -19.06
C GLN A 412 15.15 11.03 -20.31
N ASN A 413 15.66 9.79 -20.33
CA ASN A 413 15.43 8.87 -21.44
C ASN A 413 13.96 8.46 -21.52
N ALA A 414 13.35 8.12 -20.39
CA ALA A 414 11.94 7.78 -20.31
C ALA A 414 11.05 8.95 -20.79
N LYS A 415 11.34 10.17 -20.32
CA LYS A 415 10.62 11.39 -20.71
C LYS A 415 10.71 11.64 -22.23
N HIS A 416 11.91 11.64 -22.81
CA HIS A 416 12.07 11.87 -24.24
C HIS A 416 11.34 10.81 -25.09
N HIS A 417 11.40 9.55 -24.66
CA HIS A 417 10.72 8.45 -25.34
C HIS A 417 9.19 8.59 -25.28
N VAL A 418 8.66 8.81 -24.08
CA VAL A 418 7.21 9.01 -23.85
C VAL A 418 6.71 10.22 -24.62
N GLU A 419 7.44 11.34 -24.62
CA GLU A 419 7.07 12.51 -25.43
C GLU A 419 6.97 12.15 -26.92
N ALA A 420 7.93 11.39 -27.46
CA ALA A 420 7.91 11.02 -28.87
C ALA A 420 6.71 10.13 -29.25
N VAL A 421 6.38 9.13 -28.43
CA VAL A 421 5.26 8.21 -28.74
C VAL A 421 3.90 8.85 -28.44
N TYR A 422 3.72 9.56 -27.33
CA TYR A 422 2.42 10.16 -26.99
C TYR A 422 2.04 11.30 -27.93
N ASP A 423 3.02 12.04 -28.44
CA ASP A 423 2.81 12.99 -29.54
C ASP A 423 2.21 12.29 -30.78
N VAL A 424 2.66 11.07 -31.09
CA VAL A 424 2.13 10.29 -32.21
C VAL A 424 0.71 9.83 -31.93
N LEU A 425 0.44 9.36 -30.70
CA LEU A 425 -0.89 8.95 -30.26
C LEU A 425 -1.90 10.11 -30.41
N GLU A 426 -1.53 11.31 -29.95
CA GLU A 426 -2.37 12.50 -30.02
C GLU A 426 -2.58 12.98 -31.47
N ARG A 427 -1.49 13.17 -32.24
CA ARG A 427 -1.58 13.67 -33.63
C ARG A 427 -2.40 12.76 -34.54
N HIS A 428 -2.31 11.44 -34.34
CA HIS A 428 -3.04 10.47 -35.15
C HIS A 428 -4.39 10.08 -34.55
N LYS A 429 -4.75 10.66 -33.40
CA LYS A 429 -5.99 10.36 -32.66
C LYS A 429 -6.18 8.86 -32.47
N VAL A 430 -5.14 8.19 -31.97
CA VAL A 430 -5.19 6.76 -31.66
C VAL A 430 -6.26 6.55 -30.57
N PRO A 431 -7.31 5.76 -30.81
CA PRO A 431 -8.36 5.53 -29.83
C PRO A 431 -7.91 4.50 -28.79
N HIS A 432 -8.66 4.37 -27.69
CA HIS A 432 -8.46 3.31 -26.69
C HIS A 432 -7.02 3.24 -26.14
N VAL A 433 -6.45 4.40 -25.84
CA VAL A 433 -5.14 4.54 -25.17
C VAL A 433 -5.25 5.50 -23.99
N ASP A 434 -4.26 5.49 -23.11
CA ASP A 434 -4.03 6.56 -22.14
C ASP A 434 -3.36 7.78 -22.77
N SER A 435 -3.13 8.82 -21.97
CA SER A 435 -2.59 10.10 -22.39
C SER A 435 -1.65 10.65 -21.33
N LEU A 436 -0.50 11.18 -21.76
CA LEU A 436 0.43 11.90 -20.89
C LEU A 436 -0.17 13.28 -20.58
N VAL A 437 -0.51 13.53 -19.31
CA VAL A 437 -1.15 14.79 -18.87
C VAL A 437 -0.19 15.73 -18.14
N ARG A 438 0.85 15.19 -17.50
CA ARG A 438 1.84 16.01 -16.77
C ARG A 438 3.22 15.34 -16.75
N LYS A 439 4.25 16.18 -16.75
CA LYS A 439 5.66 15.80 -16.62
C LYS A 439 6.36 16.77 -15.66
N THR A 440 7.04 16.23 -14.65
CA THR A 440 7.73 17.04 -13.62
C THR A 440 9.18 16.58 -13.48
N THR A 441 10.13 17.45 -13.82
CA THR A 441 11.56 17.16 -13.66
C THR A 441 12.03 17.21 -12.21
N LYS A 442 11.40 18.03 -11.36
CA LYS A 442 11.73 18.11 -9.92
C LYS A 442 11.52 16.79 -9.17
N GLU A 443 10.56 15.98 -9.63
CA GLU A 443 10.15 14.72 -9.01
C GLU A 443 10.37 13.52 -9.92
N ASN A 444 11.01 13.72 -11.08
CA ASN A 444 11.20 12.67 -12.07
C ASN A 444 9.93 11.87 -12.37
N THR A 445 8.82 12.58 -12.53
CA THR A 445 7.48 11.98 -12.59
C THR A 445 6.82 12.23 -13.94
N LEU A 446 6.16 11.18 -14.46
CA LEU A 446 5.25 11.22 -15.59
C LEU A 446 3.84 10.83 -15.12
N VAL A 447 2.82 11.56 -15.54
CA VAL A 447 1.43 11.36 -15.11
C VAL A 447 0.55 11.05 -16.31
N PHE A 448 -0.22 9.97 -16.20
CA PHE A 448 -1.06 9.43 -17.27
C PHE A 448 -2.53 9.39 -16.84
N LYS A 449 -3.44 9.58 -17.81
CA LYS A 449 -4.89 9.43 -17.66
C LYS A 449 -5.50 8.69 -18.86
N PRO A 450 -6.62 7.97 -18.71
CA PRO A 450 -7.32 7.69 -17.45
C PRO A 450 -6.67 6.54 -16.68
N ARG A 451 -6.93 6.47 -15.37
CA ARG A 451 -6.73 5.26 -14.59
C ARG A 451 -7.78 4.21 -14.95
N GLY A 452 -7.35 2.96 -15.12
CA GLY A 452 -8.24 1.81 -15.34
C GLY A 452 -8.06 0.73 -14.27
N GLU A 453 -8.88 -0.31 -14.37
CA GLU A 453 -8.79 -1.52 -13.54
C GLU A 453 -7.98 -2.60 -14.27
N GLU A 454 -6.98 -3.17 -13.59
CA GLU A 454 -6.23 -4.33 -14.08
C GLU A 454 -7.09 -5.58 -13.91
N ARG A 455 -7.82 -5.94 -14.97
CA ARG A 455 -8.75 -7.08 -14.98
C ARG A 455 -8.62 -7.83 -16.30
N LYS A 456 -8.85 -9.13 -16.31
CA LYS A 456 -9.07 -9.88 -17.56
C LYS A 456 -10.56 -9.95 -17.90
N PRO A 457 -10.92 -10.06 -19.19
CA PRO A 457 -12.30 -10.30 -19.58
C PRO A 457 -12.90 -11.51 -18.84
N ALA A 458 -14.09 -11.34 -18.27
CA ALA A 458 -14.76 -12.38 -17.50
C ALA A 458 -15.55 -13.37 -18.37
N ASN A 459 -15.88 -12.97 -19.60
CA ASN A 459 -16.70 -13.73 -20.53
C ASN A 459 -16.35 -13.37 -21.98
N LEU A 460 -16.91 -14.12 -22.92
CA LEU A 460 -16.62 -13.97 -24.33
C LEU A 460 -17.01 -12.59 -24.90
N VAL A 461 -18.09 -11.97 -24.40
CA VAL A 461 -18.52 -10.63 -24.83
C VAL A 461 -17.48 -9.59 -24.44
N GLU A 462 -16.99 -9.63 -23.20
CA GLU A 462 -15.93 -8.74 -22.75
C GLU A 462 -14.62 -8.97 -23.53
N LEU A 463 -14.33 -10.22 -23.89
CA LEU A 463 -13.13 -10.55 -24.66
C LEU A 463 -13.20 -9.98 -26.08
N PHE A 464 -14.34 -10.12 -26.76
CA PHE A 464 -14.55 -9.45 -28.05
C PHE A 464 -14.35 -7.94 -27.93
N GLN A 465 -15.00 -7.31 -26.94
CA GLN A 465 -14.90 -5.87 -26.76
C GLN A 465 -13.46 -5.41 -26.47
N ALA A 466 -12.71 -6.15 -25.64
CA ALA A 466 -11.31 -5.86 -25.36
C ALA A 466 -10.44 -5.95 -26.62
N LEU A 467 -10.57 -7.03 -27.39
CA LEU A 467 -9.80 -7.26 -28.60
C LEU A 467 -10.14 -6.24 -29.70
N VAL A 468 -11.41 -5.85 -29.83
CA VAL A 468 -11.86 -4.79 -30.75
C VAL A 468 -11.18 -3.47 -30.40
N ASN A 469 -11.22 -3.04 -29.13
CA ASN A 469 -10.62 -1.77 -28.71
C ASN A 469 -9.09 -1.76 -28.89
N VAL A 470 -8.42 -2.87 -28.56
CA VAL A 470 -6.98 -3.05 -28.80
C VAL A 470 -6.67 -2.93 -30.29
N LEU A 471 -7.38 -3.65 -31.16
CA LEU A 471 -7.13 -3.62 -32.61
C LEU A 471 -7.47 -2.26 -33.24
N GLU A 472 -8.49 -1.55 -32.75
CA GLU A 472 -8.80 -0.18 -33.18
C GLU A 472 -7.66 0.79 -32.88
N ALA A 473 -7.02 0.66 -31.71
CA ALA A 473 -5.81 1.42 -31.37
C ALA A 473 -4.65 1.06 -32.31
N LEU A 474 -4.39 -0.24 -32.51
CA LEU A 474 -3.30 -0.72 -33.35
C LEU A 474 -3.44 -0.30 -34.81
N VAL A 475 -4.65 -0.31 -35.37
CA VAL A 475 -4.89 0.18 -36.74
C VAL A 475 -4.34 1.60 -36.94
N LYS A 476 -4.59 2.49 -35.98
CA LYS A 476 -4.13 3.89 -36.05
C LYS A 476 -2.64 4.01 -35.75
N LEU A 477 -2.14 3.27 -34.77
CA LEU A 477 -0.72 3.27 -34.41
C LEU A 477 0.16 2.73 -35.55
N HIS A 478 -0.24 1.61 -36.16
CA HIS A 478 0.47 0.96 -37.27
C HIS A 478 0.44 1.82 -38.52
N ALA A 479 -0.67 2.53 -38.80
CA ALA A 479 -0.73 3.50 -39.89
C ALA A 479 0.24 4.68 -39.72
N ALA A 480 0.61 5.00 -38.48
CA ALA A 480 1.66 5.98 -38.16
C ALA A 480 3.08 5.39 -38.21
N SER A 481 3.23 4.12 -38.62
CA SER A 481 4.48 3.36 -38.60
C SER A 481 5.08 3.21 -37.20
N TRP A 482 4.24 3.04 -36.18
CA TRP A 482 4.64 2.66 -34.83
C TRP A 482 4.05 1.31 -34.43
N MET A 483 4.69 0.67 -33.45
CA MET A 483 4.26 -0.58 -32.81
C MET A 483 4.42 -0.45 -31.29
N HIS A 484 3.60 -1.18 -30.52
CA HIS A 484 3.61 -1.14 -29.05
C HIS A 484 4.65 -2.08 -28.44
N ARG A 485 4.85 -3.27 -29.02
CA ARG A 485 5.79 -4.35 -28.63
C ARG A 485 5.55 -5.08 -27.31
N ASP A 486 4.91 -4.46 -26.31
CA ASP A 486 4.60 -5.08 -25.00
C ASP A 486 3.08 -5.24 -24.77
N ILE A 487 2.35 -5.81 -25.72
CA ILE A 487 0.90 -6.03 -25.56
C ILE A 487 0.65 -7.31 -24.77
N ARG A 488 0.05 -7.16 -23.59
CA ARG A 488 -0.26 -8.23 -22.64
C ARG A 488 -1.34 -7.77 -21.68
N TRP A 489 -2.01 -8.71 -21.01
CA TRP A 489 -3.12 -8.37 -20.10
C TRP A 489 -2.77 -7.31 -19.04
N PRO A 490 -1.56 -7.27 -18.45
CA PRO A 490 -1.16 -6.17 -17.56
C PRO A 490 -1.17 -4.75 -18.20
N ASN A 491 -1.11 -4.65 -19.53
CA ASN A 491 -1.10 -3.41 -20.29
C ASN A 491 -2.44 -3.18 -21.05
N VAL A 492 -3.48 -3.97 -20.78
CA VAL A 492 -4.84 -3.77 -21.30
C VAL A 492 -5.78 -3.52 -20.13
N MET A 493 -6.19 -2.27 -19.95
CA MET A 493 -6.95 -1.82 -18.79
C MET A 493 -8.45 -1.73 -19.07
N LYS A 494 -9.25 -2.11 -18.08
CA LYS A 494 -10.70 -1.89 -18.11
C LYS A 494 -11.01 -0.45 -17.71
N ARG A 495 -11.88 0.23 -18.47
CA ARG A 495 -12.39 1.55 -18.06
C ARG A 495 -13.31 1.43 -16.84
N LEU A 496 -13.16 2.33 -15.88
CA LEU A 496 -13.99 2.38 -14.67
C LEU A 496 -15.40 2.93 -14.94
N ASP A 497 -15.55 3.76 -15.97
CA ASP A 497 -16.76 4.50 -16.32
C ASP A 497 -17.57 3.88 -17.47
N ALA A 498 -17.02 2.85 -18.14
CA ALA A 498 -17.62 2.31 -19.35
C ALA A 498 -17.28 0.84 -19.57
N ASN A 499 -18.13 0.13 -20.31
CA ASN A 499 -17.83 -1.23 -20.77
C ASN A 499 -16.83 -1.22 -21.96
N SER A 500 -15.68 -0.58 -21.81
CA SER A 500 -14.62 -0.51 -22.83
C SER A 500 -13.25 -0.76 -22.22
N TRP A 501 -12.26 -0.96 -23.09
CA TRP A 501 -10.89 -1.29 -22.72
C TRP A 501 -9.92 -0.34 -23.42
N PHE A 502 -8.71 -0.18 -22.88
CA PHE A 502 -7.67 0.66 -23.47
C PHE A 502 -6.27 0.12 -23.20
N LEU A 503 -5.35 0.36 -24.13
CA LEU A 503 -3.93 0.04 -24.00
C LEU A 503 -3.22 1.11 -23.18
N ILE A 504 -2.26 0.68 -22.38
CA ILE A 504 -1.36 1.54 -21.62
C ILE A 504 0.09 1.08 -21.82
N ASP A 505 1.03 1.86 -21.29
CA ASP A 505 2.45 1.50 -21.19
C ASP A 505 3.19 1.40 -22.52
N PHE A 506 3.19 2.51 -23.27
CA PHE A 506 3.94 2.69 -24.51
C PHE A 506 5.47 2.87 -24.30
N MET A 507 6.02 2.48 -23.15
CA MET A 507 7.46 2.59 -22.87
C MET A 507 8.31 1.75 -23.82
N ASP A 508 7.79 0.63 -24.29
CA ASP A 508 8.44 -0.22 -25.29
C ASP A 508 8.02 0.10 -26.72
N ALA A 509 7.17 1.11 -26.95
CA ALA A 509 6.73 1.41 -28.30
C ALA A 509 7.91 1.86 -29.18
N ALA A 510 7.90 1.51 -30.46
CA ALA A 510 8.97 1.86 -31.39
C ALA A 510 8.43 2.14 -32.79
N LYS A 511 9.22 2.85 -33.60
CA LYS A 511 8.95 2.96 -35.04
C LYS A 511 9.14 1.59 -35.70
N SER A 512 8.25 1.25 -36.61
CA SER A 512 8.35 0.07 -37.46
C SER A 512 8.90 0.47 -38.83
N PRO A 513 9.89 -0.26 -39.38
CA PRO A 513 10.56 -1.41 -38.76
C PRO A 513 11.64 -1.02 -37.74
N GLN A 514 12.01 -1.97 -36.88
CA GLN A 514 13.11 -1.81 -35.91
C GLN A 514 14.11 -2.96 -35.99
N ASN A 515 15.40 -2.62 -35.81
CA ASN A 515 16.50 -3.57 -35.74
C ASN A 515 16.88 -3.87 -34.28
N GLY A 516 17.20 -5.13 -33.98
CA GLY A 516 17.76 -5.54 -32.69
C GLY A 516 16.71 -5.91 -31.65
N SER A 517 17.16 -6.57 -30.58
CA SER A 517 16.28 -7.01 -29.51
C SER A 517 15.69 -5.83 -28.73
N SER A 518 14.50 -6.01 -28.20
CA SER A 518 13.94 -5.16 -27.15
C SER A 518 14.77 -5.22 -25.86
N ASP A 519 14.43 -4.36 -24.91
CA ASP A 519 15.00 -4.37 -23.56
C ASP A 519 14.91 -5.75 -22.87
N PHE A 520 15.80 -5.96 -21.89
CA PHE A 520 15.96 -7.21 -21.13
C PHE A 520 14.71 -7.68 -20.37
N HIS A 521 13.65 -6.87 -20.25
CA HIS A 521 12.43 -7.25 -19.53
C HIS A 521 11.41 -7.99 -20.40
N LEU A 522 11.58 -8.07 -21.72
CA LEU A 522 10.69 -8.88 -22.57
C LEU A 522 11.06 -10.37 -22.46
N THR A 523 10.05 -11.24 -22.45
CA THR A 523 10.21 -12.69 -22.28
C THR A 523 9.63 -13.49 -23.45
N LYS A 524 10.22 -14.66 -23.75
CA LYS A 524 9.79 -15.55 -24.86
C LYS A 524 8.38 -16.10 -24.66
N GLU A 525 7.92 -16.15 -23.42
CA GLU A 525 6.59 -16.64 -23.04
C GLU A 525 5.49 -15.60 -23.30
N GLU A 526 5.86 -14.32 -23.41
CA GLU A 526 4.93 -13.20 -23.50
C GLU A 526 5.03 -12.40 -24.80
N HIS A 527 6.03 -12.66 -25.63
CA HIS A 527 6.33 -11.84 -26.80
C HIS A 527 6.57 -12.66 -28.06
N ALA A 528 6.40 -12.00 -29.22
CA ALA A 528 6.56 -12.62 -30.51
C ALA A 528 8.03 -13.10 -30.71
N PRO A 529 8.24 -14.27 -31.33
CA PRO A 529 9.54 -14.92 -31.38
C PRO A 529 10.61 -14.08 -32.11
N GLU A 530 10.22 -13.31 -33.13
CA GLU A 530 11.14 -12.49 -33.91
C GLU A 530 11.75 -11.30 -33.13
N ILE A 531 11.17 -10.92 -31.98
CA ILE A 531 11.74 -9.89 -31.10
C ILE A 531 13.09 -10.34 -30.50
N PHE A 532 13.28 -11.65 -30.32
CA PHE A 532 14.47 -12.24 -29.68
C PHE A 532 15.50 -12.77 -30.67
N GLN A 533 15.34 -12.50 -31.96
CA GLN A 533 16.31 -12.92 -32.97
C GLN A 533 17.47 -11.91 -33.00
N ASP A 534 18.70 -12.40 -32.85
CA ASP A 534 19.90 -11.58 -32.99
C ASP A 534 19.97 -10.97 -34.40
N ASN A 535 20.09 -9.65 -34.49
CA ASN A 535 19.96 -8.88 -35.74
C ASN A 535 18.59 -9.04 -36.44
N GLY A 536 17.58 -9.47 -35.70
CA GLY A 536 16.20 -9.61 -36.18
C GLY A 536 15.58 -8.25 -36.52
N HIS A 537 14.91 -8.21 -37.66
CA HIS A 537 14.12 -7.07 -38.11
C HIS A 537 12.65 -7.36 -37.81
N HIS A 538 12.07 -6.63 -36.87
CA HIS A 538 10.66 -6.81 -36.49
C HIS A 538 9.81 -5.59 -36.88
N THR A 539 8.53 -5.86 -37.11
CA THR A 539 7.56 -4.90 -37.63
C THR A 539 6.31 -4.90 -36.75
N THR A 540 5.29 -4.14 -37.13
CA THR A 540 3.96 -4.14 -36.50
C THR A 540 3.32 -5.53 -36.35
N ALA A 541 3.80 -6.55 -37.07
CA ALA A 541 3.36 -7.94 -36.93
C ALA A 541 3.57 -8.53 -35.51
N VAL A 542 4.47 -7.97 -34.69
CA VAL A 542 4.66 -8.40 -33.30
C VAL A 542 3.44 -8.09 -32.44
N ASP A 543 2.79 -6.96 -32.65
CA ASP A 543 1.59 -6.55 -31.92
C ASP A 543 0.40 -7.46 -32.27
N VAL A 544 0.29 -7.84 -33.54
CA VAL A 544 -0.76 -8.76 -34.03
C VAL A 544 -0.62 -10.14 -33.38
N TRP A 545 0.60 -10.66 -33.27
CA TRP A 545 0.86 -11.91 -32.56
C TRP A 545 0.49 -11.82 -31.08
N ALA A 546 0.79 -10.68 -30.45
CA ALA A 546 0.46 -10.43 -29.05
C ALA A 546 -1.06 -10.39 -28.81
N VAL A 547 -1.87 -9.89 -29.76
CA VAL A 547 -3.34 -10.01 -29.72
C VAL A 547 -3.78 -11.49 -29.69
N GLY A 548 -3.13 -12.36 -30.48
CA GLY A 548 -3.38 -13.80 -30.40
C GLY A 548 -2.99 -14.39 -29.04
N LEU A 549 -1.90 -13.92 -28.44
CA LEU A 549 -1.53 -14.31 -27.09
C LEU A 549 -2.54 -13.84 -26.03
N LEU A 550 -3.15 -12.65 -26.17
CA LEU A 550 -4.23 -12.19 -25.28
C LEU A 550 -5.40 -13.18 -25.26
N ILE A 551 -5.86 -13.62 -26.44
CA ILE A 551 -6.91 -14.65 -26.59
C ILE A 551 -6.51 -15.92 -25.84
N ARG A 552 -5.30 -16.45 -26.10
CA ARG A 552 -4.82 -17.69 -25.48
C ARG A 552 -4.68 -17.58 -23.96
N LYS A 553 -4.26 -16.42 -23.44
CA LYS A 553 -4.11 -16.16 -21.99
C LYS A 553 -5.39 -15.66 -21.29
N SER A 554 -6.48 -15.45 -22.03
CA SER A 554 -7.78 -15.04 -21.47
C SER A 554 -8.40 -16.16 -20.61
N ARG A 555 -8.12 -17.43 -20.93
CA ARG A 555 -8.75 -18.63 -20.33
C ARG A 555 -10.27 -18.69 -20.50
N ILE A 556 -10.82 -18.01 -21.50
CA ILE A 556 -12.24 -18.12 -21.87
C ILE A 556 -12.39 -19.33 -22.80
N ASP A 557 -12.82 -20.46 -22.23
CA ASP A 557 -13.00 -21.72 -22.97
C ASP A 557 -14.01 -21.58 -24.12
N GLU A 558 -15.00 -20.69 -23.96
CA GLU A 558 -16.00 -20.36 -24.97
C GLU A 558 -15.41 -19.82 -26.27
N TRP A 559 -14.16 -19.32 -26.25
CA TRP A 559 -13.45 -18.91 -27.46
C TRP A 559 -13.26 -20.08 -28.44
N ASN A 560 -12.95 -21.25 -27.90
CA ASN A 560 -12.74 -22.46 -28.70
C ASN A 560 -14.10 -23.00 -29.17
N ASP A 561 -14.52 -22.60 -30.36
CA ASP A 561 -15.75 -23.12 -30.95
C ASP A 561 -15.59 -24.48 -31.62
N LYS A 562 -16.75 -25.14 -31.77
CA LYS A 562 -16.90 -26.33 -32.62
C LYS A 562 -16.85 -26.01 -34.13
N GLY A 563 -16.80 -24.73 -34.50
CA GLY A 563 -16.88 -24.21 -35.88
C GLY A 563 -15.52 -23.97 -36.56
N LYS A 564 -14.41 -24.03 -35.80
CA LYS A 564 -13.03 -23.81 -36.23
C LYS A 564 -12.68 -22.38 -36.66
N GLU A 565 -13.63 -21.44 -36.78
CA GLU A 565 -13.36 -20.09 -37.28
C GLU A 565 -12.59 -19.23 -36.27
N ARG A 566 -13.00 -19.24 -34.99
CA ARG A 566 -12.28 -18.50 -33.93
C ARG A 566 -10.92 -19.14 -33.59
N THR A 567 -10.83 -20.46 -33.71
CA THR A 567 -9.54 -21.18 -33.61
C THR A 567 -8.63 -20.83 -34.79
N LYS A 568 -9.18 -20.77 -36.01
CA LYS A 568 -8.41 -20.34 -37.19
C LYS A 568 -7.92 -18.91 -37.04
N PHE A 569 -8.78 -17.98 -36.61
CA PHE A 569 -8.38 -16.59 -36.33
C PHE A 569 -7.19 -16.52 -35.37
N LEU A 570 -7.26 -17.23 -34.23
CA LEU A 570 -6.14 -17.32 -33.31
C LEU A 570 -4.86 -17.84 -33.99
N ASN A 571 -4.96 -18.91 -34.77
CA ASN A 571 -3.80 -19.47 -35.47
C ASN A 571 -3.23 -18.51 -36.53
N ASP A 572 -4.07 -17.76 -37.23
CA ASP A 572 -3.67 -16.79 -38.25
C ASP A 572 -2.94 -15.59 -37.61
N LEU A 573 -3.39 -15.09 -36.45
CA LEU A 573 -2.67 -14.07 -35.69
C LEU A 573 -1.29 -14.54 -35.22
N MET A 574 -1.16 -15.83 -34.95
CA MET A 574 -0.04 -16.44 -34.24
C MET A 574 0.91 -17.23 -35.14
N GLN A 575 0.87 -17.02 -36.46
CA GLN A 575 1.76 -17.67 -37.42
C GLN A 575 3.24 -17.42 -37.05
N GLU A 576 4.07 -18.46 -37.19
CA GLU A 576 5.52 -18.34 -36.93
C GLU A 576 6.18 -17.32 -37.87
N ASP A 577 5.81 -17.36 -39.15
CA ASP A 577 6.26 -16.39 -40.15
C ASP A 577 5.46 -15.08 -40.00
N PRO A 578 6.10 -13.96 -39.60
CA PRO A 578 5.42 -12.69 -39.40
C PRO A 578 4.75 -12.15 -40.66
N LEU A 579 5.23 -12.49 -41.86
CA LEU A 579 4.66 -12.05 -43.13
C LEU A 579 3.33 -12.73 -43.48
N LYS A 580 3.02 -13.86 -42.81
CA LYS A 580 1.76 -14.59 -42.98
C LYS A 580 0.68 -14.15 -42.00
N ARG A 581 1.02 -13.32 -41.01
CA ARG A 581 0.04 -12.75 -40.08
C ARG A 581 -0.76 -11.66 -40.79
N PRO A 582 -2.06 -11.52 -40.50
CA PRO A 582 -2.85 -10.41 -41.02
C PRO A 582 -2.34 -9.07 -40.48
N THR A 583 -2.65 -7.98 -41.18
CA THR A 583 -2.51 -6.63 -40.61
C THR A 583 -3.52 -6.40 -39.48
N ALA A 584 -3.29 -5.43 -38.60
CA ALA A 584 -4.27 -5.06 -37.56
C ALA A 584 -5.65 -4.70 -38.14
N GLN A 585 -5.69 -4.10 -39.33
CA GLN A 585 -6.93 -3.75 -40.03
C GLN A 585 -7.71 -4.98 -40.50
N GLU A 586 -7.00 -5.97 -41.07
CA GLU A 586 -7.61 -7.24 -41.49
C GLU A 586 -8.07 -8.06 -40.28
N ALA A 587 -7.24 -8.11 -39.23
CA ALA A 587 -7.59 -8.76 -37.97
C ALA A 587 -8.85 -8.15 -37.32
N LEU A 588 -8.95 -6.81 -37.30
CA LEU A 588 -10.14 -6.11 -36.79
C LEU A 588 -11.40 -6.44 -37.60
N ALA A 589 -11.28 -6.45 -38.93
CA ALA A 589 -12.40 -6.78 -39.81
C ALA A 589 -12.89 -8.21 -39.59
N GLN A 590 -11.97 -9.17 -39.49
CA GLN A 590 -12.31 -10.58 -39.23
C GLN A 590 -12.89 -10.76 -37.82
N LEU A 591 -12.35 -10.10 -36.80
CA LEU A 591 -12.87 -10.17 -35.42
C LEU A 591 -14.32 -9.68 -35.35
N ARG A 592 -14.65 -8.57 -36.01
CA ARG A 592 -16.02 -8.04 -36.06
C ARG A 592 -17.00 -8.99 -36.74
N GLN A 593 -16.57 -9.74 -37.75
CA GLN A 593 -17.40 -10.79 -38.37
C GLN A 593 -17.70 -11.91 -37.38
N LEU A 594 -16.69 -12.34 -36.60
CA LEU A 594 -16.84 -13.37 -35.57
C LEU A 594 -17.78 -12.93 -34.45
N GLU A 595 -17.66 -11.67 -34.01
CA GLU A 595 -18.55 -11.07 -33.01
C GLU A 595 -20.01 -10.99 -33.52
N GLN A 596 -20.21 -10.56 -34.77
CA GLN A 596 -21.54 -10.53 -35.39
C GLN A 596 -22.16 -11.92 -35.49
N ALA A 597 -21.39 -12.93 -35.90
CA ALA A 597 -21.86 -14.32 -35.98
C ALA A 597 -22.24 -14.87 -34.60
N TYR A 598 -21.51 -14.49 -33.55
CA TYR A 598 -21.83 -14.87 -32.17
C TYR A 598 -23.13 -14.22 -31.67
N ASN A 599 -23.35 -12.93 -32.00
CA ASN A 599 -24.52 -12.17 -31.56
C ASN A 599 -25.81 -12.52 -32.34
N GLN A 600 -25.74 -13.28 -33.43
CA GLN A 600 -26.94 -13.73 -34.14
C GLN A 600 -27.69 -14.79 -33.33
N PRO A 601 -29.02 -14.64 -33.11
CA PRO A 601 -29.80 -15.66 -32.41
C PRO A 601 -29.76 -16.96 -33.21
N GLN A 602 -29.38 -18.07 -32.56
CA GLN A 602 -29.42 -19.39 -33.18
C GLN A 602 -30.86 -19.76 -33.54
N CYS A 603 -31.26 -19.43 -34.76
CA CYS A 603 -32.55 -19.80 -35.30
C CYS A 603 -32.57 -21.32 -35.55
N GLY A 604 -33.18 -22.06 -34.63
CA GLY A 604 -33.81 -23.35 -34.91
C GLY A 604 -33.04 -24.61 -34.51
N LYS A 605 -33.22 -25.05 -33.25
CA LYS A 605 -33.34 -26.49 -32.90
C LYS A 605 -34.41 -26.72 -31.82
N GLY A 606 -35.63 -26.24 -32.06
CA GLY A 606 -36.81 -26.75 -31.38
C GLY A 606 -37.18 -28.13 -31.93
N LYS A 607 -36.70 -29.22 -31.30
CA LYS A 607 -37.24 -30.56 -31.56
C LYS A 607 -38.71 -30.58 -31.13
N LYS A 608 -39.63 -30.49 -32.08
CA LYS A 608 -41.04 -30.89 -31.91
C LYS A 608 -41.06 -32.35 -31.45
N ARG A 609 -41.28 -32.59 -30.15
CA ARG A 609 -41.75 -33.88 -29.64
C ARG A 609 -43.23 -34.01 -30.03
N GLN A 610 -43.48 -34.56 -31.21
CA GLN A 610 -44.82 -34.97 -31.60
C GLN A 610 -45.14 -36.27 -30.85
N ARG A 611 -45.97 -36.17 -29.81
CA ARG A 611 -46.66 -37.33 -29.21
C ARG A 611 -47.50 -37.99 -30.30
N ARG A 612 -47.18 -39.24 -30.66
CA ARG A 612 -48.14 -40.14 -31.30
C ARG A 612 -48.67 -41.08 -30.21
N LYS A 613 -49.99 -41.25 -30.28
CA LYS A 613 -50.88 -42.04 -29.43
C LYS A 613 -50.44 -43.50 -29.33
#